data_AF-A0A5R9C2P0-F1
#
_entry.id   AF-A0A5R9C2P0-F1
#
_cell.length_a   1.000
_cell.length_b   1.000
_cell.length_c   1.000
_cell.angle_alpha   90.00
_cell.angle_beta   90.00
_cell.angle_gamma   90.00
#
_symmetry.space_group_name_H-M   'P 1'
#
loop_
_entity.id
_entity.type
_entity.pdbx_description
1 polymer ?
#
loop_
_entity_poly.entity_id
_entity_poly.type
_entity_poly.pdbx_seq_one_letter_code
_entity_poly.pdbx_strand_id
1 'polypeptide(L)'
;MASIPLFIFFLILFIMYTYIFLENKDYSFSLNNGSFIGFILFFLLYFLLIVFHELIHGLFFKVFKKDRKVKFGFKNGFAYATSPHSFYSKGKFIWICLTPFTFITLILLSAVSLGFIPVNLFVNMASLHAAACVGDFYWVFLLSRHPGNILVEDTEQGMTVYLNN
;
A
#
# COMPACT_ATOMS: atom_id res chain seq x y z
N MET A 1 9.38 -12.70 3.07
CA MET A 1 8.96 -13.49 4.26
C MET A 1 8.13 -12.66 5.25
N ALA A 2 8.36 -11.34 5.39
CA ALA A 2 7.57 -10.50 6.31
C ALA A 2 6.13 -10.18 5.87
N SER A 3 5.77 -10.38 4.59
CA SER A 3 4.42 -10.11 4.07
C SER A 3 3.33 -11.04 4.64
N ILE A 4 3.66 -12.31 4.93
CA ILE A 4 2.68 -13.27 5.47
C ILE A 4 2.25 -12.90 6.89
N PRO A 5 3.17 -12.66 7.85
CA PRO A 5 2.79 -12.16 9.18
C PRO A 5 1.97 -10.88 9.12
N LEU A 6 2.36 -9.95 8.23
CA LEU A 6 1.67 -8.67 8.05
C LEU A 6 0.24 -8.87 7.53
N PHE A 7 0.07 -9.75 6.54
CA PHE A 7 -1.24 -10.15 6.04
C PHE A 7 -2.12 -10.70 7.15
N ILE A 8 -1.62 -11.66 7.94
CA ILE A 8 -2.39 -12.29 9.02
C ILE A 8 -2.78 -11.24 10.09
N PHE A 9 -1.84 -10.37 10.45
CA PHE A 9 -2.09 -9.29 11.41
C PHE A 9 -3.24 -8.38 10.95
N PHE A 10 -3.15 -7.86 9.71
CA PHE A 10 -4.19 -6.97 9.19
C PHE A 10 -5.51 -7.68 8.90
N LEU A 11 -5.45 -8.96 8.51
CA LEU A 11 -6.63 -9.80 8.34
C LEU A 11 -7.43 -9.89 9.64
N ILE A 12 -6.76 -10.25 10.74
CA ILE A 12 -7.40 -10.31 12.06
C ILE A 12 -7.91 -8.93 12.47
N LEU A 13 -7.13 -7.87 12.27
CA LEU A 13 -7.50 -6.51 12.63
C LEU A 13 -8.76 -6.04 11.87
N PHE A 14 -8.84 -6.26 10.56
CA PHE A 14 -10.00 -5.86 9.76
C PHE A 14 -11.23 -6.73 10.03
N ILE A 15 -11.05 -8.02 10.33
CA ILE A 15 -12.13 -8.87 10.82
C ILE A 15 -12.67 -8.34 12.16
N MET A 16 -11.78 -8.00 13.11
CA MET A 16 -12.20 -7.39 14.38
C MET A 16 -12.94 -6.07 14.16
N TYR A 17 -12.48 -5.23 13.23
CA TYR A 17 -13.18 -4.00 12.86
C TYR A 17 -14.61 -4.30 12.40
N THR A 18 -14.83 -5.27 11.52
CA THR A 18 -16.16 -5.57 11.00
C THR A 18 -17.08 -6.13 12.08
N TYR A 19 -16.54 -6.93 13.01
CA TYR A 19 -17.28 -7.43 14.17
C TYR A 19 -17.73 -6.31 15.12
N ILE A 20 -16.82 -5.38 15.43
CA ILE A 20 -17.06 -4.34 16.44
C ILE A 20 -17.91 -3.20 15.88
N PHE A 21 -17.64 -2.75 14.66
CA PHE A 21 -18.22 -1.50 14.12
C PHE A 21 -19.33 -1.71 13.10
N LEU A 22 -19.36 -2.85 12.40
CA LEU A 22 -20.39 -3.14 11.39
C LEU A 22 -21.40 -4.19 11.85
N GLU A 23 -21.24 -4.72 13.08
CA GLU A 23 -22.01 -5.84 13.65
C GLU A 23 -22.11 -7.07 12.73
N ASN A 24 -21.23 -7.16 11.73
CA ASN A 24 -21.30 -8.16 10.69
C ASN A 24 -20.43 -9.36 11.05
N LYS A 25 -21.09 -10.50 11.30
CA LYS A 25 -20.45 -11.76 11.69
C LYS A 25 -20.26 -12.72 10.52
N ASP A 26 -20.70 -12.34 9.32
CA ASP A 26 -20.77 -13.23 8.16
C ASP A 26 -19.48 -13.22 7.33
N TYR A 27 -18.36 -12.74 7.89
CA TYR A 27 -17.06 -12.94 7.26
C TYR A 27 -16.75 -14.43 7.21
N SER A 28 -16.79 -15.00 6.01
CA SER A 28 -16.42 -16.38 5.74
C SER A 28 -15.40 -16.39 4.62
N PHE A 29 -14.22 -16.93 4.92
CA PHE A 29 -13.21 -17.18 3.90
C PHE A 29 -13.62 -18.43 3.11
N SER A 30 -14.37 -18.24 2.03
CA SER A 30 -14.76 -19.32 1.13
C SER A 30 -13.90 -19.30 -0.14
N LEU A 31 -13.00 -20.28 -0.25
CA LEU A 31 -12.24 -20.55 -1.49
C LEU A 31 -13.02 -21.43 -2.48
N ASN A 32 -14.15 -22.01 -2.07
CA ASN A 32 -14.76 -23.15 -2.78
C ASN A 32 -16.03 -22.79 -3.56
N ASN A 33 -16.58 -21.58 -3.37
CA ASN A 33 -17.91 -21.22 -3.87
C ASN A 33 -17.92 -20.08 -4.92
N GLY A 34 -16.73 -19.63 -5.37
CA GLY A 34 -16.62 -18.58 -6.37
C GLY A 34 -16.71 -19.13 -7.79
N SER A 35 -17.55 -18.53 -8.64
CA SER A 35 -17.47 -18.78 -10.09
C SER A 35 -16.07 -18.40 -10.60
N PHE A 36 -15.59 -19.07 -11.64
CA PHE A 36 -14.29 -18.73 -12.27
C PHE A 36 -14.19 -17.24 -12.64
N ILE A 37 -15.31 -16.65 -13.05
CA ILE A 37 -15.45 -15.20 -13.30
C ILE A 37 -15.21 -14.37 -12.03
N GLY A 38 -15.75 -14.79 -10.88
CA GLY A 38 -15.52 -14.11 -9.60
C GLY A 38 -14.04 -14.09 -9.21
N PHE A 39 -13.32 -15.18 -9.43
CA PHE A 39 -11.87 -15.24 -9.22
C PHE A 39 -11.12 -14.26 -10.13
N ILE A 40 -11.41 -14.25 -11.43
CA ILE A 40 -10.79 -13.31 -12.36
C ILE A 40 -11.06 -11.85 -11.94
N LEU A 41 -12.30 -11.53 -11.59
CA LEU A 41 -12.68 -10.19 -11.17
C LEU A 41 -11.97 -9.78 -9.87
N PHE A 42 -11.83 -10.69 -8.91
CA PHE A 42 -11.08 -10.45 -7.69
C PHE A 42 -9.62 -10.08 -7.97
N PHE A 43 -8.91 -10.88 -8.76
CA PHE A 43 -7.52 -10.57 -9.10
C PHE A 43 -7.37 -9.32 -9.95
N LEU A 44 -8.33 -9.03 -10.83
CA LEU A 44 -8.37 -7.79 -11.60
C LEU A 44 -8.52 -6.56 -10.69
N LEU A 45 -9.44 -6.61 -9.72
CA LEU A 45 -9.62 -5.54 -8.74
C LEU A 45 -8.37 -5.35 -7.87
N TYR A 46 -7.75 -6.45 -7.42
CA TYR A 46 -6.50 -6.38 -6.68
C TYR A 46 -5.38 -5.75 -7.51
N PHE A 47 -5.24 -6.13 -8.78
CA PHE A 47 -4.26 -5.54 -9.69
C PHE A 47 -4.49 -4.03 -9.86
N LEU A 48 -5.73 -3.60 -10.10
CA LEU A 48 -6.08 -2.18 -10.19
C LEU A 48 -5.75 -1.44 -8.89
N LEU A 49 -6.00 -2.04 -7.74
CA LEU A 49 -5.68 -1.48 -6.43
C LEU A 49 -4.17 -1.24 -6.28
N ILE A 50 -3.33 -2.17 -6.74
CA ILE A 50 -1.87 -1.99 -6.74
C ILE A 50 -1.43 -0.91 -7.74
N VAL A 51 -2.07 -0.81 -8.92
CA VAL A 51 -1.81 0.31 -9.83
C VAL A 51 -2.14 1.64 -9.16
N PHE A 52 -3.28 1.74 -8.46
CA PHE A 52 -3.63 2.92 -7.69
C PHE A 52 -2.64 3.22 -6.55
N HIS A 53 -2.12 2.19 -5.88
CA HIS A 53 -1.07 2.34 -4.87
C HIS A 53 0.15 3.04 -5.47
N GLU A 54 0.68 2.55 -6.59
CA GLU A 54 1.84 3.16 -7.24
C GLU A 54 1.56 4.57 -7.77
N LEU A 55 0.34 4.82 -8.28
CA LEU A 55 -0.06 6.17 -8.71
C LEU A 55 -0.04 7.17 -7.57
N ILE A 56 -0.42 6.77 -6.35
CA ILE A 56 -0.33 7.63 -5.16
C ILE A 56 1.12 7.94 -4.82
N HIS A 57 2.03 6.95 -4.84
CA HIS A 57 3.47 7.20 -4.70
C HIS A 57 3.95 8.23 -5.72
N GLY A 58 3.63 8.00 -7.00
CA GLY A 58 3.98 8.89 -8.10
C GLY A 58 3.44 10.31 -7.94
N LEU A 59 2.20 10.46 -7.47
CA LEU A 59 1.61 11.75 -7.17
C LEU A 59 2.42 12.49 -6.10
N PHE A 60 2.76 11.85 -4.99
CA PHE A 60 3.49 12.51 -3.91
C PHE A 60 4.97 12.78 -4.24
N PHE A 61 5.61 11.93 -5.06
CA PHE A 61 6.90 12.28 -5.68
C PHE A 61 6.79 13.59 -6.46
N LYS A 62 5.74 13.75 -7.28
CA LYS A 62 5.52 14.95 -8.08
C LYS A 62 5.15 16.17 -7.22
N VAL A 63 4.33 16.01 -6.18
CA VAL A 63 3.94 17.08 -5.27
C VAL A 63 5.16 17.67 -4.56
N PHE A 64 6.06 16.82 -4.06
CA PHE A 64 7.23 17.30 -3.32
C PHE A 64 8.38 17.76 -4.23
N LYS A 65 8.42 17.29 -5.48
CA LYS A 65 9.43 17.66 -6.47
C LYS A 65 8.80 17.83 -7.87
N LYS A 66 8.10 18.95 -8.05
CA LYS A 66 7.31 19.27 -9.25
C LYS A 66 8.06 19.13 -10.57
N ASP A 67 9.32 19.56 -10.62
CA ASP A 67 10.10 19.56 -11.87
C ASP A 67 10.71 18.19 -12.22
N ARG A 68 10.59 17.22 -11.31
CA ARG A 68 11.18 15.90 -11.50
C ARG A 68 10.23 14.96 -12.23
N LYS A 69 10.80 14.05 -13.02
CA LYS A 69 10.04 13.03 -13.73
C LYS A 69 9.77 11.87 -12.78
N VAL A 70 8.54 11.35 -12.84
CA VAL A 70 8.14 10.10 -12.22
C VAL A 70 8.11 9.06 -13.33
N LYS A 71 8.74 7.92 -13.09
CA LYS A 71 8.71 6.76 -13.97
C LYS A 71 7.84 5.69 -13.32
N PHE A 72 6.97 5.11 -14.12
CA PHE A 72 6.21 3.92 -13.75
C PHE A 72 6.72 2.74 -14.56
N GLY A 73 6.71 1.55 -13.98
CA GLY A 73 7.08 0.34 -14.69
C GLY A 73 6.55 -0.90 -14.01
N PHE A 74 6.85 -2.03 -14.64
CA PHE A 74 6.60 -3.37 -14.10
C PHE A 74 7.90 -4.16 -14.10
N LYS A 75 8.27 -4.72 -12.95
CA LYS A 75 9.47 -5.54 -12.81
C LYS A 75 9.18 -6.73 -11.90
N ASN A 76 9.54 -7.93 -12.35
CA ASN A 76 9.34 -9.18 -11.61
C ASN A 76 7.88 -9.43 -11.14
N GLY A 77 6.90 -8.96 -11.90
CA GLY A 77 5.47 -9.09 -11.56
C GLY A 77 4.91 -8.02 -10.62
N PHE A 78 5.71 -7.01 -10.25
CA PHE A 78 5.28 -5.90 -9.40
C PHE A 78 5.27 -4.58 -10.19
N ALA A 79 4.20 -3.80 -10.03
CA ALA A 79 4.18 -2.40 -10.46
C ALA A 79 5.12 -1.59 -9.55
N TYR A 80 5.74 -0.54 -10.07
CA TYR A 80 6.51 0.40 -9.26
C TYR A 80 6.40 1.81 -9.81
N ALA A 81 6.46 2.79 -8.90
CA ALA A 81 6.68 4.21 -9.20
C ALA A 81 8.03 4.65 -8.61
N THR A 82 8.83 5.37 -9.40
CA THR A 82 10.12 5.89 -8.96
C THR A 82 10.40 7.28 -9.50
N SER A 83 11.22 8.07 -8.81
CA SER A 83 11.65 9.40 -9.27
C SER A 83 13.17 9.55 -9.16
N PRO A 84 13.91 9.03 -10.16
CA PRO A 84 15.37 9.04 -10.13
C PRO A 84 15.94 10.47 -10.07
N HIS A 85 17.04 10.60 -9.34
CA HIS A 85 17.77 11.84 -9.08
C HIS A 85 16.93 12.92 -8.37
N SER A 86 15.90 12.50 -7.64
CA SER A 86 15.05 13.37 -6.81
C SER A 86 15.31 13.11 -5.34
N PHE A 87 15.74 14.14 -4.62
CA PHE A 87 16.14 14.04 -3.22
C PHE A 87 15.05 14.58 -2.29
N TYR A 88 14.58 13.74 -1.37
CA TYR A 88 13.54 14.07 -0.40
C TYR A 88 14.12 14.06 1.01
N SER A 89 13.72 15.03 1.84
CA SER A 89 13.99 14.95 3.28
C SER A 89 13.33 13.71 3.89
N LYS A 90 13.94 13.13 4.93
CA LYS A 90 13.40 12.00 5.71
C LYS A 90 11.88 12.02 5.90
N GLY A 91 11.32 13.11 6.42
CA GLY A 91 9.88 13.21 6.70
C GLY A 91 8.99 13.13 5.45
N LYS A 92 9.40 13.81 4.37
CA LYS A 92 8.68 13.75 3.07
C LYS A 92 8.71 12.37 2.46
N PHE A 93 9.83 11.66 2.58
CA PHE A 93 9.94 10.31 2.06
C PHE A 93 9.08 9.31 2.87
N ILE A 94 9.11 9.41 4.20
CA ILE A 94 8.20 8.64 5.08
C ILE A 94 6.73 8.91 4.71
N TRP A 95 6.39 10.17 4.41
CA TRP A 95 5.06 10.53 3.96
C TRP A 95 4.69 9.84 2.64
N ILE A 96 5.58 9.86 1.64
CA ILE A 96 5.38 9.13 0.37
C ILE A 96 5.09 7.66 0.66
N CYS A 97 5.93 6.99 1.46
CA CYS A 97 5.75 5.57 1.80
C CYS A 97 4.40 5.26 2.49
N LEU A 98 3.97 6.08 3.45
CA LEU A 98 2.76 5.79 4.24
C LEU A 98 1.45 6.17 3.54
N THR A 99 1.50 7.07 2.55
CA THR A 99 0.27 7.64 1.99
C THR A 99 -0.59 6.62 1.24
N PRO A 100 -0.05 5.72 0.39
CA PRO A 100 -0.87 4.73 -0.29
C PRO A 100 -1.63 3.82 0.68
N PHE A 101 -0.94 3.29 1.71
CA PHE A 101 -1.56 2.46 2.73
C PHE A 101 -2.70 3.20 3.43
N THR A 102 -2.43 4.40 3.95
CA THR A 102 -3.41 5.18 4.71
C THR A 102 -4.61 5.58 3.86
N PHE A 103 -4.37 6.12 2.66
CA PHE A 103 -5.43 6.64 1.80
C PHE A 103 -6.34 5.53 1.25
N ILE A 104 -5.75 4.45 0.73
CA ILE A 104 -6.53 3.32 0.19
C ILE A 104 -7.30 2.61 1.31
N THR A 105 -6.68 2.41 2.48
CA THR A 105 -7.37 1.81 3.64
C THR A 105 -8.57 2.65 4.06
N LEU A 106 -8.42 3.98 4.14
CA LEU A 106 -9.53 4.88 4.48
C LEU A 106 -10.67 4.85 3.44
N ILE A 107 -10.34 4.78 2.15
CA ILE A 107 -11.34 4.63 1.08
C ILE A 107 -12.10 3.32 1.24
N LEU A 108 -11.38 2.20 1.41
CA LEU A 108 -11.98 0.89 1.59
C LEU A 108 -12.85 0.82 2.85
N LEU A 109 -12.38 1.41 3.96
CA LEU A 109 -13.13 1.51 5.22
C LEU A 109 -14.41 2.31 5.05
N SER A 110 -14.34 3.44 4.34
CA SER A 110 -15.50 4.28 4.06
C SER A 110 -16.48 3.55 3.14
N ALA A 111 -15.99 2.88 2.10
CA ALA A 111 -16.81 2.15 1.15
C ALA A 111 -17.58 1.00 1.82
N VAL A 112 -16.93 0.23 2.72
CA VAL A 112 -17.62 -0.85 3.45
C VAL A 112 -18.61 -0.30 4.48
N SER A 113 -18.25 0.78 5.18
CA SER A 113 -19.12 1.38 6.22
C SER A 113 -20.36 2.04 5.62
N LEU A 114 -20.27 2.54 4.38
CA LEU A 114 -21.41 3.07 3.63
C LEU A 114 -22.18 1.99 2.84
N GLY A 115 -21.77 0.72 2.93
CA GLY A 115 -22.43 -0.41 2.25
C GLY A 115 -22.18 -0.48 0.74
N PHE A 116 -21.19 0.23 0.20
CA PHE A 116 -20.86 0.20 -1.24
C PHE A 116 -20.13 -1.08 -1.67
N ILE A 117 -19.46 -1.76 -0.74
CA ILE A 117 -18.76 -3.02 -1.00
C ILE A 117 -19.08 -4.06 0.08
N PRO A 118 -19.09 -5.36 -0.26
CA PRO A 118 -19.34 -6.40 0.73
C PRO A 118 -18.15 -6.54 1.68
N VAL A 119 -18.44 -6.94 2.93
CA VAL A 119 -17.43 -7.13 4.00
C VAL A 119 -16.31 -8.08 3.59
N ASN A 120 -16.62 -9.19 2.93
CA ASN A 120 -15.60 -10.13 2.44
C ASN A 120 -14.64 -9.49 1.43
N LEU A 121 -15.13 -8.62 0.53
CA LEU A 121 -14.26 -7.94 -0.43
C LEU A 121 -13.36 -6.94 0.29
N PHE A 122 -13.92 -6.16 1.22
CA PHE A 122 -13.16 -5.22 2.05
C PHE A 122 -12.02 -5.90 2.80
N VAL A 123 -12.34 -6.92 3.62
CA VAL A 123 -11.36 -7.61 4.47
C VAL A 123 -10.23 -8.19 3.63
N ASN A 124 -10.56 -8.90 2.55
CA ASN A 124 -9.55 -9.52 1.69
C ASN A 124 -8.68 -8.47 0.96
N MET A 125 -9.28 -7.45 0.35
CA MET A 125 -8.54 -6.43 -0.39
C MET A 125 -7.66 -5.57 0.53
N ALA A 126 -8.19 -5.12 1.66
CA ALA A 126 -7.46 -4.30 2.61
C ALA A 126 -6.28 -5.07 3.22
N SER A 127 -6.48 -6.35 3.56
CA SER A 127 -5.41 -7.20 4.13
C SER A 127 -4.31 -7.50 3.11
N LEU A 128 -4.68 -7.84 1.86
CA LEU A 128 -3.71 -8.08 0.79
C LEU A 128 -2.93 -6.81 0.44
N HIS A 129 -3.61 -5.67 0.38
CA HIS A 129 -2.95 -4.37 0.17
C HIS A 129 -1.97 -4.04 1.30
N ALA A 130 -2.38 -4.22 2.56
CA ALA A 130 -1.50 -4.01 3.70
C ALA A 130 -0.26 -4.91 3.64
N ALA A 131 -0.42 -6.16 3.21
CA ALA A 131 0.68 -7.09 2.99
C ALA A 131 1.62 -6.65 1.85
N ALA A 132 1.07 -6.05 0.78
CA ALA A 132 1.85 -5.49 -0.32
C ALA A 132 2.68 -4.26 0.12
N CYS A 133 2.20 -3.49 1.10
CA CYS A 133 2.89 -2.33 1.67
C CYS A 133 4.10 -2.69 2.57
N VAL A 134 4.51 -3.97 2.63
CA VAL A 134 5.64 -4.40 3.48
C VAL A 134 6.94 -3.66 3.16
N GLY A 135 7.19 -3.34 1.88
CA GLY A 135 8.35 -2.56 1.46
C GLY A 135 8.30 -1.13 2.00
N ASP A 136 7.14 -0.48 1.93
CA ASP A 136 6.94 0.87 2.46
C ASP A 136 7.17 0.94 3.96
N PHE A 137 6.59 0.00 4.71
CA PHE A 137 6.76 -0.07 6.16
C PHE A 137 8.22 -0.34 6.55
N TYR A 138 8.90 -1.19 5.78
CA TYR A 138 10.32 -1.44 5.98
C TYR A 138 11.16 -0.16 5.79
N TRP A 139 10.90 0.62 4.73
CA TRP A 139 11.60 1.89 4.51
C TRP A 139 11.28 2.92 5.57
N VAL A 140 10.02 3.05 5.97
CA VAL A 140 9.60 3.93 7.06
C VAL A 140 10.34 3.58 8.35
N PHE A 141 10.45 2.29 8.68
CA PHE A 141 11.17 1.81 9.85
C PHE A 141 12.67 2.18 9.81
N LEU A 142 13.34 1.91 8.69
CA LEU A 142 14.76 2.23 8.52
C LEU A 142 15.01 3.74 8.62
N LEU A 143 14.25 4.53 7.87
CA LEU A 143 14.41 5.99 7.84
C LEU A 143 14.08 6.61 9.20
N SER A 144 13.07 6.11 9.90
CA SER A 144 12.70 6.60 11.24
C SER A 144 13.83 6.44 12.23
N ARG A 145 14.60 5.35 12.13
CA ARG A 145 15.76 5.06 12.99
C ARG A 145 17.06 5.70 12.55
N HIS A 146 17.14 6.20 11.32
CA HIS A 146 18.34 6.88 10.85
C HIS A 146 18.53 8.21 11.60
N PRO A 147 19.68 8.40 12.29
CA PRO A 147 19.99 9.65 12.97
C PRO A 147 20.43 10.74 11.98
N GLY A 148 20.25 12.01 12.35
CA GLY A 148 20.76 13.14 11.58
C GLY A 148 19.87 13.60 10.42
N ASN A 149 20.36 14.62 9.71
CA ASN A 149 19.70 15.22 8.56
C ASN A 149 20.11 14.44 7.29
N ILE A 150 19.14 13.79 6.65
CA ILE A 150 19.37 12.96 5.47
C ILE A 150 18.49 13.36 4.29
N LEU A 151 18.99 13.07 3.11
CA LEU A 151 18.26 13.07 1.86
C LEU A 151 18.10 11.64 1.36
N VAL A 152 16.92 11.34 0.83
CA VAL A 152 16.54 10.02 0.32
C VAL A 152 16.25 10.15 -1.16
N GLU A 153 16.84 9.28 -1.96
CA GLU A 153 16.55 9.12 -3.39
C GLU A 153 15.96 7.73 -3.61
N ASP A 154 14.87 7.68 -4.35
CA ASP A 154 14.34 6.42 -4.88
C ASP A 154 14.83 6.22 -6.31
N THR A 155 15.50 5.08 -6.55
CA THR A 155 16.14 4.73 -7.82
C THR A 155 15.55 3.45 -8.39
N GLU A 156 15.81 3.16 -9.66
CA GLU A 156 15.35 1.94 -10.32
C GLU A 156 15.92 0.64 -9.71
N GLN A 157 16.95 0.76 -8.87
CA GLN A 157 17.63 -0.35 -8.20
C GLN A 157 17.23 -0.47 -6.72
N GLY A 158 16.57 0.53 -6.16
CA GLY A 158 16.23 0.63 -4.74
C GLY A 158 16.47 2.04 -4.20
N MET A 159 16.66 2.15 -2.89
CA MET A 159 16.76 3.44 -2.22
C MET A 159 18.20 3.78 -1.83
N THR A 160 18.59 5.03 -2.03
CA THR A 160 19.89 5.56 -1.61
C THR A 160 19.69 6.67 -0.59
N VAL A 161 20.47 6.64 0.49
CA VAL A 161 20.44 7.62 1.58
C VAL A 161 21.72 8.44 1.58
N TYR A 162 21.59 9.75 1.68
CA TYR A 162 22.68 10.72 1.66
C TYR A 162 22.68 11.54 2.94
N LEU A 163 23.86 11.90 3.44
CA LEU A 163 23.99 12.91 4.49
C LEU A 163 23.73 14.29 3.90
N ASN A 164 22.92 15.09 4.60
CA ASN A 164 22.62 16.47 4.23
C ASN A 164 23.46 17.39 5.12
N ASN A 165 24.71 17.58 4.72
CA ASN A 165 25.71 18.42 5.38
C ASN A 165 25.65 19.86 4.86
#